data_AF-A0A433KJD3-F1
#
_entry.id   AF-A0A433KJD3-F1
#
_cell.length_a   1.000
_cell.length_b   1.000
_cell.length_c   1.000
_cell.angle_alpha   90.00
_cell.angle_beta   90.00
_cell.angle_gamma   90.00
#
_symmetry.space_group_name_H-M   'P 1'
#
loop_
_entity.id
_entity.type
_entity.pdbx_description
1 polymer ?
#
loop_
_entity_poly.entity_id
_entity_poly.type
_entity_poly.pdbx_seq_one_letter_code
_entity_poly.pdbx_strand_id
1 'polypeptide(L)'
;MKEEAPLHSSFNPRHRAYQLLYHATHPLRRSAFISTLTPNTPSCACCDRRWADVEAPFQAIEYRYGKNGETEYVCLSCYTPRIASQEMLGLERLNVTGNTRTPIYGKLGMLVGSGGIITPKAELYLTLPPKLFEKYRQGEWGQQSRLSTEKPLTRLLALLAQGELDPISEGFVYIENWGRKVDGLMRHLTPTTSLHELWCNSESGVSALDLHAMIMTAKQLSEQGLTVQADRITFWKPILDAAQGQRDDKAFAEWLEKVPKPESLLQTLPADPFDRLKLPAVLGAIMPHLQALLPYCRPLAVETNPAPQRDATPDTQRQGTLF
;
A
#
# COMPACT_ATOMS: atom_id res chain seq x y z
N MET A 1 31.40 31.23 -4.36
CA MET A 1 30.74 29.91 -4.36
C MET A 1 29.42 30.09 -3.64
N LYS A 2 28.30 30.01 -4.37
CA LYS A 2 26.98 30.03 -3.75
C LYS A 2 26.72 28.62 -3.22
N GLU A 3 26.50 28.50 -1.92
CA GLU A 3 25.96 27.28 -1.32
C GLU A 3 24.56 27.07 -1.91
N GLU A 4 24.40 26.02 -2.70
CA GLU A 4 23.08 25.55 -3.10
C GLU A 4 22.42 24.93 -1.88
N ALA A 5 21.37 25.59 -1.39
CA ALA A 5 20.49 25.02 -0.37
C ALA A 5 19.92 23.70 -0.88
N PRO A 6 19.79 22.66 -0.03
CA PRO A 6 19.15 21.42 -0.43
C PRO A 6 17.69 21.74 -0.78
N LEU A 7 17.33 21.47 -2.04
CA LEU A 7 15.95 21.39 -2.49
C LEU A 7 15.22 20.35 -1.62
N HIS A 8 14.60 20.80 -0.53
CA HIS A 8 13.45 20.12 0.05
C HIS A 8 12.32 20.20 -0.97
N SER A 9 12.42 19.37 -2.02
CA SER A 9 11.26 19.10 -2.85
C SER A 9 10.30 18.32 -1.96
N SER A 10 9.09 18.86 -1.80
CA SER A 10 7.97 18.13 -1.23
C SER A 10 7.70 16.93 -2.14
N PHE A 11 8.38 15.80 -1.88
CA PHE A 11 8.19 14.58 -2.64
C PHE A 11 6.72 14.17 -2.52
N ASN A 12 5.99 14.23 -3.63
CA ASN A 12 4.63 13.72 -3.69
C ASN A 12 4.65 12.25 -3.22
N PRO A 13 3.90 11.88 -2.17
CA PRO A 13 3.91 10.51 -1.64
C PRO A 13 3.65 9.45 -2.71
N ARG A 14 2.86 9.77 -3.75
CA ARG A 14 2.64 8.86 -4.88
C ARG A 14 3.93 8.49 -5.60
N HIS A 15 4.88 9.42 -5.72
CA HIS A 15 6.19 9.14 -6.32
C HIS A 15 6.93 8.02 -5.58
N ARG A 16 6.80 7.95 -4.25
CA ARG A 16 7.44 6.89 -3.45
C ARG A 16 6.86 5.52 -3.78
N ALA A 17 5.53 5.39 -3.89
CA ALA A 17 4.92 4.11 -4.27
C ALA A 17 5.39 3.64 -5.65
N TYR A 18 5.51 4.56 -6.62
CA TYR A 18 6.05 4.25 -7.94
C TYR A 18 7.52 3.85 -7.91
N GLN A 19 8.34 4.54 -7.12
CA GLN A 19 9.75 4.18 -6.95
C GLN A 19 9.91 2.78 -6.36
N LEU A 20 9.11 2.43 -5.35
CA LEU A 20 9.10 1.10 -4.75
C LEU A 20 8.68 0.03 -5.79
N LEU A 21 7.58 0.27 -6.50
CA LEU A 21 7.13 -0.63 -7.57
C LEU A 21 8.17 -0.78 -8.67
N TYR A 22 8.80 0.33 -9.07
CA TYR A 22 9.88 0.36 -10.05
C TYR A 22 11.03 -0.54 -9.59
N HIS A 23 11.58 -0.30 -8.41
CA HIS A 23 12.74 -1.05 -7.92
C HIS A 23 12.41 -2.53 -7.73
N ALA A 24 11.22 -2.85 -7.23
CA ALA A 24 10.80 -4.23 -6.99
C ALA A 24 10.62 -5.05 -8.28
N THR A 25 10.33 -4.38 -9.39
CA THR A 25 10.16 -5.00 -10.71
C THR A 25 11.39 -4.84 -11.60
N HIS A 26 12.44 -4.15 -11.14
CA HIS A 26 13.65 -3.89 -11.94
C HIS A 26 14.34 -5.13 -12.50
N PRO A 27 14.57 -6.22 -11.71
CA PRO A 27 15.21 -7.42 -12.23
C PRO A 27 14.47 -8.06 -13.41
N LEU A 28 13.14 -7.93 -13.44
CA LEU A 28 12.30 -8.49 -14.50
C LEU A 28 12.42 -7.69 -15.80
N ARG A 29 12.77 -6.40 -15.70
CA ARG A 29 12.86 -5.48 -16.83
C ARG A 29 14.20 -5.57 -17.55
N ARG A 30 15.28 -6.00 -16.87
CA ARG A 30 16.61 -6.17 -17.46
C ARG A 30 16.69 -7.11 -18.66
N SER A 31 15.69 -7.99 -18.83
CA SER A 31 15.59 -8.92 -19.96
C SER A 31 14.55 -8.49 -21.01
N ALA A 32 13.82 -7.40 -20.77
CA ALA A 32 12.90 -6.83 -21.75
C ALA A 32 13.70 -5.98 -22.75
N PHE A 33 13.84 -6.45 -23.98
CA PHE A 33 14.33 -5.62 -25.08
C PHE A 33 13.30 -4.53 -25.38
N ILE A 34 13.57 -3.26 -25.06
CA ILE A 34 12.61 -2.17 -25.31
C ILE A 34 13.23 -1.07 -26.20
N SER A 35 12.50 -0.78 -27.27
CA SER A 35 12.64 0.32 -28.23
C SER A 35 11.25 0.89 -28.56
N THR A 36 10.39 1.10 -27.57
CA THR A 36 9.07 1.71 -27.80
C THR A 36 8.99 3.05 -27.07
N LEU A 37 9.19 4.13 -27.83
CA LEU A 37 9.14 5.52 -27.37
C LEU A 37 7.71 6.03 -27.13
N THR A 38 6.71 5.30 -27.62
CA THR A 38 5.31 5.75 -27.65
C THR A 38 4.48 4.91 -26.68
N PRO A 39 3.91 5.51 -25.63
CA PRO A 39 2.93 4.84 -24.79
C PRO A 39 1.73 4.39 -25.63
N ASN A 40 1.20 3.20 -25.34
CA ASN A 40 -0.06 2.74 -25.94
C ASN A 40 -1.29 3.44 -25.33
N THR A 41 -1.09 4.27 -24.30
CA THR A 41 -2.12 5.08 -23.66
C THR A 41 -1.98 6.55 -24.08
N PRO A 42 -3.08 7.33 -24.13
CA PRO A 42 -3.01 8.75 -24.52
C PRO A 42 -2.48 9.68 -23.40
N SER A 43 -2.49 9.23 -22.14
CA SER A 43 -2.09 10.01 -20.97
C SER A 43 -1.33 9.19 -19.94
N CYS A 44 -0.63 9.90 -19.05
CA CYS A 44 0.03 9.33 -17.89
C CYS A 44 -0.97 8.74 -16.91
N ALA A 45 -0.73 7.50 -16.44
CA ALA A 45 -1.60 6.91 -15.43
C ALA A 45 -1.59 7.70 -14.10
N CYS A 46 -0.47 8.27 -13.63
CA CYS A 46 -0.49 8.97 -12.33
C CYS A 46 -1.09 10.38 -12.39
N CYS A 47 -0.71 11.18 -13.38
CA CYS A 47 -1.08 12.60 -13.41
C CYS A 47 -2.16 12.93 -14.45
N ASP A 48 -2.59 11.95 -15.25
CA ASP A 48 -3.57 12.05 -16.35
C ASP A 48 -3.26 13.10 -17.43
N ARG A 49 -2.07 13.72 -17.37
CA ARG A 49 -1.60 14.63 -18.40
C ARG A 49 -1.33 13.83 -19.67
N ARG A 50 -1.79 14.34 -20.80
CA ARG A 50 -1.55 13.69 -22.09
C ARG A 50 -0.07 13.72 -22.39
N TRP A 51 0.46 12.62 -22.90
CA TRP A 51 1.88 12.52 -23.22
C TRP A 51 2.32 13.61 -24.21
N ALA A 52 1.46 13.92 -25.19
CA ALA A 52 1.69 14.99 -26.16
C ALA A 52 1.81 16.40 -25.53
N ASP A 53 1.25 16.64 -24.34
CA ASP A 53 1.19 17.96 -23.72
C ASP A 53 2.35 18.22 -22.76
N VAL A 54 3.01 17.17 -22.27
CA VAL A 54 4.03 17.28 -21.20
C VAL A 54 5.38 16.71 -21.56
N GLU A 55 5.52 16.06 -22.71
CA GLU A 55 6.73 15.31 -23.04
C GLU A 55 7.17 15.54 -24.48
N ALA A 56 8.37 16.08 -24.61
CA ALA A 56 9.15 15.88 -25.81
C ALA A 56 9.65 14.42 -25.83
N PRO A 57 9.48 13.66 -26.93
CA PRO A 57 9.89 12.25 -27.02
C PRO A 57 11.36 12.00 -26.65
N PHE A 58 12.23 13.00 -26.85
CA PHE A 58 13.66 12.95 -26.56
C PHE A 58 14.04 13.30 -25.11
N GLN A 59 13.17 14.00 -24.36
CA GLN A 59 13.39 14.35 -22.94
C GLN A 59 12.85 13.30 -21.97
N ALA A 60 11.92 12.45 -22.42
CA ALA A 60 11.34 11.34 -21.67
C ALA A 60 12.36 10.33 -21.11
N ILE A 61 13.64 10.47 -21.49
CA ILE A 61 14.77 9.57 -21.31
C ILE A 61 15.66 10.01 -20.13
N GLU A 62 15.33 11.07 -19.39
CA GLU A 62 16.32 11.71 -18.51
C GLU A 62 16.44 11.14 -17.09
N TYR A 63 15.62 10.15 -16.70
CA TYR A 63 15.62 9.65 -15.32
C TYR A 63 16.44 8.39 -15.14
N ARG A 64 17.44 8.49 -14.26
CA ARG A 64 18.29 7.39 -13.81
C ARG A 64 17.92 7.02 -12.39
N TYR A 65 17.36 5.83 -12.21
CA TYR A 65 17.05 5.30 -10.88
C TYR A 65 18.18 4.40 -10.37
N GLY A 66 18.54 4.56 -9.10
CA GLY A 66 19.49 3.68 -8.40
C GLY A 66 20.96 3.82 -8.82
N LYS A 67 21.83 3.03 -8.17
CA LYS A 67 23.30 3.10 -8.34
C LYS A 67 23.81 2.71 -9.74
N ASN A 68 22.98 2.02 -10.51
CA ASN A 68 23.38 1.45 -11.81
C ASN A 68 23.18 2.43 -12.97
N GLY A 69 22.55 3.59 -12.73
CA GLY A 69 22.43 4.66 -13.73
C GLY A 69 21.64 4.28 -14.98
N GLU A 70 20.82 3.24 -14.92
CA GLU A 70 20.01 2.77 -16.05
C GLU A 70 18.97 3.83 -16.42
N THR A 71 18.92 4.14 -17.71
CA THR A 71 18.07 5.17 -18.28
C THR A 71 16.65 4.65 -18.46
N GLU A 72 15.65 5.39 -17.97
CA GLU A 72 14.26 4.93 -17.95
C GLU A 72 13.29 5.92 -18.55
N TYR A 73 12.26 5.37 -19.20
CA TYR A 73 11.15 6.13 -19.75
C TYR A 73 10.12 6.39 -18.66
N VAL A 74 10.01 7.63 -18.22
CA VAL A 74 9.03 8.03 -17.19
C VAL A 74 8.17 9.19 -17.63
N CYS A 75 7.05 9.39 -16.93
CA CYS A 75 6.37 10.67 -17.01
C CYS A 75 7.27 11.78 -16.48
N LEU A 76 7.53 12.83 -17.25
CA LEU A 76 8.39 13.93 -16.78
C LEU A 76 7.74 14.76 -15.65
N SER A 77 6.42 14.71 -15.55
CA SER A 77 5.67 15.46 -14.53
C SER A 77 5.56 14.75 -13.18
N CYS A 78 5.48 13.41 -13.17
CA CYS A 78 5.19 12.63 -11.96
C CYS A 78 6.06 11.38 -11.78
N TYR A 79 7.03 11.19 -12.68
CA TYR A 79 8.06 10.15 -12.62
C TYR A 79 7.54 8.70 -12.64
N THR A 80 6.27 8.50 -13.01
CA THR A 80 5.68 7.19 -13.23
C THR A 80 6.36 6.46 -14.39
N PRO A 81 6.82 5.21 -14.20
CA PRO A 81 7.39 4.40 -15.28
C PRO A 81 6.42 4.18 -16.44
N ARG A 82 6.89 4.36 -17.68
CA ARG A 82 6.15 4.11 -18.93
C ARG A 82 6.36 2.68 -19.45
N ILE A 83 6.18 1.72 -18.57
CA ILE A 83 6.52 0.33 -18.86
C ILE A 83 5.21 -0.43 -18.97
N ALA A 84 5.01 -1.14 -20.08
CA ALA A 84 3.83 -1.95 -20.22
C ALA A 84 3.83 -3.03 -19.12
N SER A 85 2.65 -3.42 -18.63
CA SER A 85 2.54 -4.48 -17.61
C SER A 85 3.18 -5.81 -18.03
N GLN A 86 3.25 -6.06 -19.34
CA GLN A 86 3.98 -7.16 -19.96
C GLN A 86 5.49 -7.13 -19.65
N GLU A 87 6.07 -5.94 -19.61
CA GLU A 87 7.51 -5.71 -19.45
C GLU A 87 7.90 -5.57 -17.98
N MET A 88 7.02 -5.02 -17.13
CA MET A 88 7.24 -4.94 -15.68
C MET A 88 7.35 -6.31 -15.00
N LEU A 89 6.85 -7.37 -15.64
CA LEU A 89 6.75 -8.70 -15.05
C LEU A 89 7.60 -9.76 -15.71
N GLY A 90 8.22 -9.41 -16.83
CA GLY A 90 8.98 -10.33 -17.64
C GLY A 90 8.16 -11.53 -18.11
N LEU A 91 8.83 -12.69 -18.13
CA LEU A 91 8.45 -13.87 -18.87
C LEU A 91 7.78 -14.90 -17.94
N GLU A 92 6.48 -15.13 -18.11
CA GLU A 92 5.68 -16.07 -17.31
C GLU A 92 6.13 -17.52 -17.52
N ARG A 93 6.37 -17.93 -18.76
CA ARG A 93 6.91 -19.26 -19.11
C ARG A 93 7.38 -19.30 -20.54
N LEU A 94 8.21 -20.26 -20.89
CA LEU A 94 8.41 -20.66 -22.28
C LEU A 94 7.38 -21.75 -22.62
N ASN A 95 6.48 -21.47 -23.54
CA ASN A 95 5.66 -22.51 -24.15
C ASN A 95 6.56 -23.31 -25.09
N VAL A 96 6.73 -24.60 -24.82
CA VAL A 96 7.52 -25.50 -25.64
C VAL A 96 6.56 -26.39 -26.42
N THR A 97 6.41 -26.11 -27.71
CA THR A 97 5.60 -26.91 -28.62
C THR A 97 6.51 -27.44 -29.73
N GLY A 98 6.89 -28.71 -29.66
CA GLY A 98 7.93 -29.27 -30.53
C GLY A 98 9.29 -28.60 -30.29
N ASN A 99 9.91 -28.07 -31.35
CA ASN A 99 11.20 -27.35 -31.28
C ASN A 99 11.05 -25.85 -31.01
N THR A 100 9.82 -25.34 -30.92
CA THR A 100 9.57 -23.90 -30.76
C THR A 100 9.45 -23.54 -29.28
N ARG A 101 10.28 -22.58 -28.82
CA ARG A 101 10.20 -21.99 -27.49
C ARG A 101 9.57 -20.60 -27.61
N THR A 102 8.28 -20.50 -27.30
CA THR A 102 7.57 -19.21 -27.36
C THR A 102 7.48 -18.61 -25.96
N PRO A 103 8.03 -17.41 -25.74
CA PRO A 103 7.84 -16.71 -24.47
C PRO A 103 6.37 -16.32 -24.28
N ILE A 104 5.78 -16.79 -23.17
CA ILE A 104 4.50 -16.32 -22.64
C ILE A 104 4.85 -15.31 -21.56
N TYR A 105 4.34 -14.09 -21.68
CA TYR A 105 4.66 -12.99 -20.76
C TYR A 105 3.73 -12.96 -19.55
N GLY A 106 4.25 -12.48 -18.40
CA GLY A 106 3.43 -12.17 -17.24
C GLY A 106 2.45 -11.05 -17.60
N LYS A 107 1.18 -11.21 -17.24
CA LYS A 107 0.15 -10.17 -17.42
C LYS A 107 -0.38 -9.76 -16.05
N LEU A 108 0.12 -8.68 -15.46
CA LEU A 108 -0.35 -8.17 -14.15
C LEU A 108 -1.83 -7.80 -14.24
N GLY A 109 -2.23 -7.18 -15.36
CA GLY A 109 -3.64 -6.91 -15.68
C GLY A 109 -4.48 -8.16 -15.97
N MET A 110 -3.98 -9.37 -15.68
CA MET A 110 -4.79 -10.61 -15.72
C MET A 110 -4.62 -11.48 -14.47
N LEU A 111 -3.91 -11.01 -13.44
CA LEU A 111 -3.82 -11.70 -12.15
C LEU A 111 -5.07 -11.42 -11.30
N VAL A 112 -6.24 -11.68 -11.87
CA VAL A 112 -7.54 -11.48 -11.20
C VAL A 112 -7.55 -12.26 -9.89
N GLY A 113 -7.84 -11.56 -8.79
CA GLY A 113 -7.84 -12.15 -7.44
C GLY A 113 -6.46 -12.28 -6.81
N SER A 114 -5.45 -11.60 -7.36
CA SER A 114 -4.10 -11.53 -6.79
C SER A 114 -3.84 -10.17 -6.16
N GLY A 115 -3.00 -10.15 -5.13
CA GLY A 115 -2.56 -8.96 -4.43
C GLY A 115 -1.04 -8.87 -4.38
N GLY A 116 -0.53 -7.81 -3.76
CA GLY A 116 0.90 -7.57 -3.65
C GLY A 116 1.26 -6.71 -2.45
N ILE A 117 2.42 -6.97 -1.87
CA ILE A 117 3.03 -6.13 -0.84
C ILE A 117 4.43 -5.77 -1.33
N ILE A 118 4.73 -4.49 -1.44
CA ILE A 118 6.06 -4.00 -1.78
C ILE A 118 6.66 -3.38 -0.53
N THR A 119 7.72 -3.98 0.00
CA THR A 119 8.39 -3.54 1.23
C THR A 119 9.11 -2.20 1.06
N PRO A 120 9.54 -1.52 2.14
CA PRO A 120 10.36 -0.32 2.05
C PRO A 120 11.68 -0.51 1.30
N LYS A 121 12.20 -1.75 1.29
CA LYS A 121 13.39 -2.18 0.54
C LYS A 121 13.10 -2.50 -0.93
N ALA A 122 11.89 -2.24 -1.39
CA ALA A 122 11.39 -2.56 -2.72
C ALA A 122 11.44 -4.06 -3.04
N GLU A 123 11.04 -4.89 -2.09
CA GLU A 123 10.83 -6.32 -2.35
C GLU A 123 9.36 -6.59 -2.57
N LEU A 124 9.02 -7.24 -3.69
CA LEU A 124 7.64 -7.56 -4.03
C LEU A 124 7.28 -8.99 -3.56
N TYR A 125 6.30 -9.07 -2.66
CA TYR A 125 5.62 -10.29 -2.26
C TYR A 125 4.26 -10.35 -2.95
N LEU A 126 3.95 -11.46 -3.62
CA LEU A 126 2.69 -11.65 -4.33
C LEU A 126 1.82 -12.69 -3.67
N THR A 127 0.52 -12.39 -3.57
CA THR A 127 -0.50 -13.35 -3.20
C THR A 127 -1.28 -13.76 -4.44
N LEU A 128 -1.33 -15.06 -4.73
CA LEU A 128 -1.86 -15.61 -5.97
C LEU A 128 -2.93 -16.67 -5.68
N PRO A 129 -4.00 -16.76 -6.48
CA PRO A 129 -4.90 -17.90 -6.48
C PRO A 129 -4.12 -19.23 -6.66
N PRO A 130 -4.55 -20.36 -6.08
CA PRO A 130 -3.78 -21.62 -6.07
C PRO A 130 -3.28 -22.07 -7.45
N LYS A 131 -4.12 -21.96 -8.49
CA LYS A 131 -3.74 -22.32 -9.87
C LYS A 131 -2.60 -21.46 -10.42
N LEU A 132 -2.59 -20.16 -10.09
CA LEU A 132 -1.55 -19.25 -10.50
C LEU A 132 -0.29 -19.47 -9.67
N PHE A 133 -0.42 -19.65 -8.35
CA PHE A 133 0.70 -20.00 -7.48
C PHE A 133 1.48 -21.21 -8.01
N GLU A 134 0.80 -22.33 -8.28
CA GLU A 134 1.46 -23.53 -8.80
C GLU A 134 2.17 -23.29 -10.13
N LYS A 135 1.60 -22.44 -10.98
CA LYS A 135 2.21 -22.06 -12.26
C LYS A 135 3.50 -21.28 -12.08
N TYR A 136 3.56 -20.37 -11.10
CA TYR A 136 4.67 -19.44 -10.92
C TYR A 136 5.70 -19.87 -9.87
N ARG A 137 5.42 -20.91 -9.06
CA ARG A 137 6.28 -21.34 -7.94
C ARG A 137 7.72 -21.72 -8.34
N GLN A 138 7.94 -22.11 -9.60
CA GLN A 138 9.26 -22.49 -10.10
C GLN A 138 10.05 -21.30 -10.68
N GLY A 139 9.39 -20.15 -10.86
CA GLY A 139 10.02 -18.91 -11.31
C GLY A 139 10.82 -18.23 -10.19
N GLU A 140 11.50 -17.14 -10.54
CA GLU A 140 12.39 -16.40 -9.63
C GLU A 140 11.73 -16.06 -8.28
N TRP A 141 10.53 -15.50 -8.29
CA TRP A 141 9.81 -15.16 -7.05
C TRP A 141 9.40 -16.39 -6.23
N GLY A 142 9.09 -17.50 -6.88
CA GLY A 142 8.80 -18.74 -6.18
C GLY A 142 10.05 -19.31 -5.49
N GLN A 143 11.20 -19.26 -6.17
CA GLN A 143 12.49 -19.66 -5.60
C GLN A 143 12.93 -18.74 -4.45
N GLN A 144 12.58 -17.45 -4.51
CA GLN A 144 12.82 -16.47 -3.45
C GLN A 144 11.80 -16.52 -2.30
N SER A 145 10.85 -17.47 -2.30
CA SER A 145 9.77 -17.56 -1.31
C SER A 145 8.89 -16.30 -1.20
N ARG A 146 8.75 -15.56 -2.31
CA ARG A 146 7.97 -14.31 -2.40
C ARG A 146 6.55 -14.51 -2.94
N LEU A 147 6.15 -15.75 -3.21
CA LEU A 147 4.79 -16.10 -3.60
C LEU A 147 4.04 -16.73 -2.42
N SER A 148 2.75 -16.42 -2.29
CA SER A 148 1.85 -17.03 -1.29
C SER A 148 0.47 -17.29 -1.90
N THR A 149 -0.25 -18.29 -1.37
CA THR A 149 -1.69 -18.52 -1.65
C THR A 149 -2.61 -17.86 -0.62
N GLU A 150 -2.04 -17.25 0.41
CA GLU A 150 -2.78 -16.53 1.44
C GLU A 150 -3.53 -15.34 0.85
N LYS A 151 -4.59 -14.91 1.54
CA LYS A 151 -5.26 -13.66 1.18
C LYS A 151 -4.30 -12.48 1.38
N PRO A 152 -4.40 -11.41 0.56
CA PRO A 152 -3.52 -10.24 0.64
C PRO A 152 -3.35 -9.67 2.05
N LEU A 153 -4.46 -9.47 2.78
CA LEU A 153 -4.42 -8.95 4.15
C LEU A 153 -3.68 -9.89 5.12
N THR A 154 -3.95 -11.20 5.06
CA THR A 154 -3.25 -12.19 5.89
C THR A 154 -1.74 -12.16 5.62
N ARG A 155 -1.35 -12.07 4.34
CA ARG A 155 0.07 -11.96 3.96
C ARG A 155 0.69 -10.66 4.47
N LEU A 156 -0.02 -9.54 4.36
CA LEU A 156 0.43 -8.25 4.91
C LEU A 156 0.71 -8.37 6.42
N LEU A 157 -0.22 -8.96 7.17
CA LEU A 157 -0.08 -9.16 8.62
C LEU A 157 1.09 -10.08 8.97
N ALA A 158 1.31 -11.15 8.19
CA ALA A 158 2.47 -12.02 8.36
C ALA A 158 3.79 -11.27 8.13
N LEU A 159 3.88 -10.43 7.10
CA LEU A 159 5.07 -9.61 6.82
C LEU A 159 5.30 -8.54 7.91
N LEU A 160 4.23 -7.91 8.40
CA LEU A 160 4.31 -7.00 9.56
C LEU A 160 4.83 -7.71 10.81
N ALA A 161 4.31 -8.91 11.10
CA ALA A 161 4.73 -9.73 12.23
C ALA A 161 6.20 -10.21 12.11
N GLN A 162 6.70 -10.37 10.89
CA GLN A 162 8.08 -10.74 10.59
C GLN A 162 9.05 -9.54 10.62
N GLY A 163 8.54 -8.31 10.69
CA GLY A 163 9.35 -7.08 10.65
C GLY A 163 9.83 -6.71 9.24
N GLU A 164 9.31 -7.34 8.19
CA GLU A 164 9.72 -7.09 6.80
C GLU A 164 9.27 -5.73 6.27
N LEU A 165 8.31 -5.09 6.95
CA LEU A 165 7.80 -3.76 6.60
C LEU A 165 8.41 -2.64 7.45
N ASP A 166 9.34 -2.97 8.35
CA ASP A 166 9.99 -1.96 9.19
C ASP A 166 11.21 -1.32 8.49
N PRO A 167 11.42 0.00 8.68
CA PRO A 167 10.52 0.92 9.39
C PRO A 167 9.33 1.34 8.49
N ILE A 168 8.11 1.29 9.03
CA ILE A 168 6.88 1.67 8.30
C ILE A 168 6.94 3.11 7.76
N SER A 169 7.66 4.00 8.44
CA SER A 169 7.86 5.39 8.04
C SER A 169 8.58 5.56 6.69
N GLU A 170 9.35 4.56 6.23
CA GLU A 170 9.97 4.57 4.90
C GLU A 170 8.99 4.22 3.76
N GLY A 171 7.78 3.82 4.13
CA GLY A 171 6.67 3.56 3.22
C GLY A 171 6.71 2.16 2.60
N PHE A 172 5.58 1.48 2.58
CA PHE A 172 5.35 0.25 1.82
C PHE A 172 4.09 0.40 0.95
N VAL A 173 3.93 -0.45 -0.06
CA VAL A 173 2.72 -0.45 -0.91
C VAL A 173 1.93 -1.73 -0.67
N TYR A 174 0.67 -1.60 -0.25
CA TYR A 174 -0.26 -2.71 -0.15
C TYR A 174 -1.29 -2.65 -1.28
N ILE A 175 -1.29 -3.68 -2.11
CA ILE A 175 -2.19 -3.86 -3.23
C ILE A 175 -3.11 -5.03 -2.88
N GLU A 176 -4.35 -4.70 -2.53
CA GLU A 176 -5.37 -5.70 -2.22
C GLU A 176 -5.74 -6.49 -3.48
N ASN A 177 -5.85 -5.81 -4.62
CA ASN A 177 -6.18 -6.43 -5.89
C ASN A 177 -5.54 -5.69 -7.07
N TRP A 178 -4.69 -6.40 -7.83
CA TRP A 178 -4.09 -5.87 -9.05
C TRP A 178 -5.10 -5.58 -10.15
N GLY A 179 -6.17 -6.38 -10.21
CA GLY A 179 -7.25 -6.20 -11.17
C GLY A 179 -6.92 -6.53 -12.63
N ARG A 180 -7.76 -6.05 -13.55
CA ARG A 180 -7.63 -6.23 -14.99
C ARG A 180 -6.96 -5.03 -15.68
N LYS A 181 -7.09 -3.83 -15.12
CA LYS A 181 -6.62 -2.57 -15.74
C LYS A 181 -5.51 -1.93 -14.92
N VAL A 182 -4.29 -2.02 -15.44
CA VAL A 182 -3.08 -1.47 -14.81
C VAL A 182 -3.19 0.05 -14.61
N ASP A 183 -3.76 0.77 -15.58
CA ASP A 183 -3.91 2.23 -15.49
C ASP A 183 -4.76 2.68 -14.29
N GLY A 184 -5.82 1.93 -13.96
CA GLY A 184 -6.70 2.25 -12.82
C GLY A 184 -5.96 2.16 -11.50
N LEU A 185 -5.21 1.07 -11.30
CA LEU A 185 -4.37 0.90 -10.11
C LEU A 185 -3.30 1.99 -10.02
N MET A 186 -2.60 2.25 -11.12
CA MET A 186 -1.51 3.23 -11.15
C MET A 186 -2.04 4.63 -10.81
N ARG A 187 -3.18 5.07 -11.36
CA ARG A 187 -3.82 6.37 -11.03
C ARG A 187 -3.95 6.65 -9.54
N HIS A 188 -4.19 5.60 -8.76
CA HIS A 188 -4.51 5.73 -7.35
C HIS A 188 -3.39 5.23 -6.44
N LEU A 189 -2.29 4.68 -6.97
CA LEU A 189 -1.24 4.04 -6.18
C LEU A 189 -0.68 4.98 -5.09
N THR A 190 -0.81 4.56 -3.84
CA THR A 190 -0.46 5.34 -2.65
C THR A 190 0.34 4.46 -1.67
N PRO A 191 1.47 4.95 -1.13
CA PRO A 191 2.22 4.20 -0.14
C PRO A 191 1.59 4.36 1.24
N THR A 192 1.64 3.31 2.04
CA THR A 192 1.34 3.34 3.46
C THR A 192 2.59 3.70 4.24
N THR A 193 2.52 4.77 5.04
CA THR A 193 3.59 5.20 5.95
C THR A 193 3.18 5.17 7.42
N SER A 194 1.95 4.72 7.71
CA SER A 194 1.39 4.60 9.06
C SER A 194 0.32 3.51 9.09
N LEU A 195 0.21 2.77 10.18
CA LEU A 195 -0.88 1.79 10.36
C LEU A 195 -2.22 2.43 10.73
N HIS A 196 -2.23 3.71 11.13
CA HIS A 196 -3.48 4.47 11.30
C HIS A 196 -4.18 4.75 9.96
N GLU A 197 -3.44 4.67 8.86
CA GLU A 197 -3.93 4.94 7.52
C GLU A 197 -3.27 3.97 6.54
N LEU A 198 -3.66 2.68 6.62
CA LEU A 198 -3.27 1.70 5.63
C LEU A 198 -4.00 2.01 4.32
N TRP A 199 -3.24 2.34 3.28
CA TRP A 199 -3.77 2.55 1.94
C TRP A 199 -3.92 1.22 1.20
N CYS A 200 -5.15 0.76 1.07
CA CYS A 200 -5.54 -0.46 0.34
C CYS A 200 -5.70 -0.12 -1.14
N ASN A 201 -4.66 -0.39 -1.93
CA ASN A 201 -4.65 -0.08 -3.36
C ASN A 201 -5.38 -1.17 -4.17
N SER A 202 -6.21 -0.75 -5.15
CA SER A 202 -6.85 -1.66 -6.09
C SER A 202 -7.08 -1.01 -7.46
N GLU A 203 -7.45 -1.81 -8.47
CA GLU A 203 -7.85 -1.28 -9.78
C GLU A 203 -9.09 -0.37 -9.73
N SER A 204 -9.93 -0.52 -8.70
CA SER A 204 -11.18 0.23 -8.54
C SER A 204 -10.99 1.53 -7.74
N GLY A 205 -9.76 1.81 -7.31
CA GLY A 205 -9.42 2.93 -6.44
C GLY A 205 -8.73 2.49 -5.16
N VAL A 206 -8.40 3.48 -4.34
CA VAL A 206 -7.81 3.28 -3.01
C VAL A 206 -8.88 3.44 -1.95
N SER A 207 -8.82 2.59 -0.93
CA SER A 207 -9.54 2.80 0.34
C SER A 207 -8.54 2.88 1.49
N ALA A 208 -8.90 3.58 2.55
CA ALA A 208 -8.15 3.56 3.80
C ALA A 208 -8.66 2.44 4.72
N LEU A 209 -7.79 1.98 5.61
CA LEU A 209 -8.12 1.12 6.74
C LEU A 209 -7.29 1.59 7.95
N ASP A 210 -7.95 1.87 9.08
CA ASP A 210 -7.27 2.06 10.36
C ASP A 210 -6.84 0.70 10.95
N LEU A 211 -5.75 0.15 10.42
CA LEU A 211 -5.22 -1.13 10.86
C LEU A 211 -4.72 -1.07 12.32
N HIS A 212 -4.24 0.09 12.78
CA HIS A 212 -3.85 0.29 14.17
C HIS A 212 -5.05 0.09 15.12
N ALA A 213 -6.19 0.74 14.86
CA ALA A 213 -7.41 0.54 15.67
C ALA A 213 -7.88 -0.91 15.65
N MET A 214 -7.75 -1.60 14.50
CA MET A 214 -8.05 -3.03 14.39
C MET A 214 -7.14 -3.89 15.28
N ILE A 215 -5.84 -3.61 15.31
CA ILE A 215 -4.89 -4.32 16.20
C ILE A 215 -5.20 -4.01 17.66
N MET A 216 -5.52 -2.75 18.01
CA MET A 216 -5.93 -2.36 19.37
C MET A 216 -7.22 -3.08 19.80
N THR A 217 -8.20 -3.17 18.92
CA THR A 217 -9.44 -3.94 19.16
C THR A 217 -9.14 -5.42 19.39
N ALA A 218 -8.25 -6.01 18.58
CA ALA A 218 -7.83 -7.40 18.75
C ALA A 218 -7.12 -7.64 20.09
N LYS A 219 -6.23 -6.73 20.49
CA LYS A 219 -5.58 -6.75 21.81
C LYS A 219 -6.61 -6.74 22.94
N GLN A 220 -7.57 -5.81 22.88
CA GLN A 220 -8.60 -5.66 23.90
C GLN A 220 -9.50 -6.89 24.03
N LEU A 221 -9.89 -7.52 22.91
CA LEU A 221 -10.63 -8.78 22.91
C LEU A 221 -9.82 -9.90 23.57
N SER A 222 -8.52 -10.00 23.26
CA SER A 222 -7.65 -11.01 23.85
C SER A 222 -7.52 -10.82 25.36
N GLU A 223 -7.35 -9.58 25.83
CA GLU A 223 -7.28 -9.25 27.26
C GLU A 223 -8.59 -9.55 28.02
N GLN A 224 -9.73 -9.44 27.33
CA GLN A 224 -11.05 -9.77 27.87
C GLN A 224 -11.43 -11.26 27.73
N GLY A 225 -10.56 -12.10 27.16
CA GLY A 225 -10.84 -13.53 26.93
C GLY A 225 -11.89 -13.79 25.83
N LEU A 226 -12.08 -12.84 24.91
CA LEU A 226 -13.08 -12.89 23.83
C LEU A 226 -12.49 -13.26 22.47
N THR A 227 -11.29 -13.83 22.40
CA THR A 227 -10.59 -14.18 21.14
C THR A 227 -11.46 -15.04 20.19
N VAL A 228 -12.28 -15.95 20.72
CA VAL A 228 -13.18 -16.82 19.94
C VAL A 228 -14.34 -16.07 19.26
N GLN A 229 -14.55 -14.80 19.62
CA GLN A 229 -15.59 -13.94 19.05
C GLN A 229 -15.05 -13.04 17.94
N ALA A 230 -13.73 -12.99 17.74
CA ALA A 230 -13.06 -12.05 16.85
C ALA A 230 -13.63 -12.03 15.44
N ASP A 231 -13.91 -13.19 14.86
CA ASP A 231 -14.41 -13.38 13.51
C ASP A 231 -15.93 -13.65 13.44
N ARG A 232 -16.62 -13.64 14.59
CA ARG A 232 -18.04 -14.00 14.66
C ARG A 232 -18.92 -12.80 14.36
N ILE A 233 -19.53 -12.81 13.17
CA ILE A 233 -20.48 -11.78 12.73
C ILE A 233 -21.61 -11.57 13.75
N THR A 234 -22.11 -12.65 14.37
CA THR A 234 -23.20 -12.57 15.36
C THR A 234 -22.80 -11.82 16.62
N PHE A 235 -21.53 -11.90 17.04
CA PHE A 235 -21.02 -11.12 18.16
C PHE A 235 -20.92 -9.63 17.79
N TRP A 236 -20.42 -9.31 16.59
CA TRP A 236 -20.26 -7.93 16.16
C TRP A 236 -21.53 -7.25 15.67
N LYS A 237 -22.61 -8.01 15.43
CA LYS A 237 -23.82 -7.53 14.76
C LYS A 237 -24.34 -6.17 15.28
N PRO A 238 -24.47 -5.90 16.59
CA PRO A 238 -24.91 -4.59 17.06
C PRO A 238 -24.00 -3.43 16.63
N ILE A 239 -22.69 -3.66 16.60
CA ILE A 239 -21.69 -2.67 16.13
C ILE A 239 -21.78 -2.48 14.62
N LEU A 240 -21.98 -3.56 13.86
CA LEU A 240 -22.12 -3.53 12.41
C LEU A 240 -23.42 -2.81 12.00
N ASP A 241 -24.53 -3.13 12.65
CA ASP A 241 -25.84 -2.52 12.42
C ASP A 241 -25.77 -1.01 12.73
N ALA A 242 -25.14 -0.63 13.85
CA ALA A 242 -24.90 0.78 14.20
C ALA A 242 -24.03 1.51 13.15
N ALA A 243 -23.01 0.86 12.61
CA ALA A 243 -22.17 1.42 11.55
C ALA A 243 -22.94 1.62 10.22
N GLN A 244 -24.02 0.86 9.99
CA GLN A 244 -24.95 1.04 8.87
C GLN A 244 -26.05 2.07 9.16
N GLY A 245 -26.05 2.71 10.33
CA GLY A 245 -27.08 3.65 10.75
C GLY A 245 -28.36 3.00 11.27
N GLN A 246 -28.35 1.68 11.54
CA GLN A 246 -29.46 0.99 12.18
C GLN A 246 -29.32 1.02 13.70
N ARG A 247 -30.44 1.16 14.41
CA ARG A 247 -30.46 1.23 15.87
C ARG A 247 -31.34 0.11 16.43
N ASP A 248 -30.72 -0.83 17.13
CA ASP A 248 -31.38 -1.87 17.92
C ASP A 248 -30.85 -1.81 19.37
N ASP A 249 -31.51 -0.98 20.17
CA ASP A 249 -31.11 -0.73 21.57
C ASP A 249 -31.17 -2.00 22.42
N LYS A 250 -32.09 -2.92 22.10
CA LYS A 250 -32.24 -4.18 22.83
C LYS A 250 -31.07 -5.10 22.53
N ALA A 251 -30.75 -5.31 21.25
CA ALA A 251 -29.61 -6.15 20.86
C ALA A 251 -28.28 -5.57 21.38
N PHE A 252 -28.15 -4.24 21.40
CA PHE A 252 -26.97 -3.59 21.97
C PHE A 252 -26.87 -3.78 23.49
N ALA A 253 -27.98 -3.64 24.23
CA ALA A 253 -28.01 -3.91 25.68
C ALA A 253 -27.62 -5.36 26.00
N GLU A 254 -28.18 -6.34 25.26
CA GLU A 254 -27.83 -7.76 25.40
C GLU A 254 -26.36 -8.05 25.06
N TRP A 255 -25.74 -7.24 24.21
CA TRP A 255 -24.32 -7.34 23.88
C TRP A 255 -23.44 -6.81 25.01
N LEU A 256 -23.82 -5.68 25.63
CA LEU A 256 -23.11 -5.11 26.77
C LEU A 256 -23.02 -6.08 27.95
N GLU A 257 -24.05 -6.90 28.18
CA GLU A 257 -24.04 -7.93 29.22
C GLU A 257 -23.04 -9.06 28.96
N LYS A 258 -22.68 -9.31 27.69
CA LYS A 258 -21.78 -10.41 27.27
C LYS A 258 -20.32 -9.98 27.19
N VAL A 259 -20.03 -8.68 27.22
CA VAL A 259 -18.69 -8.12 27.04
C VAL A 259 -18.15 -7.62 28.39
N PRO A 260 -17.03 -8.17 28.89
CA PRO A 260 -16.37 -7.62 30.07
C PRO A 260 -15.85 -6.20 29.78
N LYS A 261 -16.19 -5.19 30.60
CA LYS A 261 -15.75 -3.79 30.39
C LYS A 261 -16.01 -3.28 28.96
N PRO A 262 -17.28 -3.22 28.54
CA PRO A 262 -17.64 -2.88 27.16
C PRO A 262 -17.11 -1.51 26.73
N GLU A 263 -17.00 -0.54 27.64
CA GLU A 263 -16.45 0.78 27.40
C GLU A 263 -14.99 0.73 26.89
N SER A 264 -14.18 -0.19 27.41
CA SER A 264 -12.79 -0.35 26.98
C SER A 264 -12.72 -0.90 25.56
N LEU A 265 -13.59 -1.85 25.22
CA LEU A 265 -13.68 -2.39 23.86
C LEU A 265 -14.16 -1.35 22.86
N LEU A 266 -15.23 -0.62 23.20
CA LEU A 266 -15.79 0.43 22.36
C LEU A 266 -14.79 1.56 22.05
N GLN A 267 -13.91 1.92 23.00
CA GLN A 267 -12.87 2.93 22.80
C GLN A 267 -11.77 2.51 21.80
N THR A 268 -11.60 1.21 21.57
CA THR A 268 -10.58 0.70 20.63
C THR A 268 -11.09 0.56 19.19
N LEU A 269 -12.40 0.66 18.98
CA LEU A 269 -13.00 0.50 17.66
C LEU A 269 -12.53 1.59 16.69
N PRO A 270 -12.40 1.28 15.38
CA PRO A 270 -12.13 2.28 14.36
C PRO A 270 -13.12 3.44 14.40
N ALA A 271 -12.63 4.66 14.20
CA ALA A 271 -13.49 5.85 14.16
C ALA A 271 -14.45 5.82 12.95
N ASP A 272 -13.97 5.37 11.79
CA ASP A 272 -14.76 5.26 10.56
C ASP A 272 -15.76 4.08 10.62
N PRO A 273 -17.08 4.32 10.48
CA PRO A 273 -18.08 3.27 10.35
C PRO A 273 -17.78 2.23 9.25
N PHE A 274 -17.22 2.63 8.11
CA PHE A 274 -16.91 1.70 7.01
C PHE A 274 -15.85 0.68 7.40
N ASP A 275 -14.90 1.06 8.25
CA ASP A 275 -13.92 0.13 8.78
C ASP A 275 -14.53 -0.81 9.81
N ARG A 276 -15.49 -0.33 10.63
CA ARG A 276 -16.21 -1.21 11.56
C ARG A 276 -16.92 -2.36 10.84
N LEU A 277 -17.42 -2.14 9.62
CA LEU A 277 -18.03 -3.19 8.81
C LEU A 277 -17.06 -4.34 8.46
N LYS A 278 -15.75 -4.08 8.49
CA LYS A 278 -14.69 -5.04 8.21
C LYS A 278 -14.21 -5.80 9.45
N LEU A 279 -14.69 -5.44 10.66
CA LEU A 279 -14.20 -5.99 11.95
C LEU A 279 -14.08 -7.52 11.95
N PRO A 280 -15.13 -8.32 11.67
CA PRO A 280 -15.01 -9.77 11.78
C PRO A 280 -13.93 -10.36 10.86
N ALA A 281 -13.86 -9.84 9.62
CA ALA A 281 -12.92 -10.32 8.62
C ALA A 281 -11.47 -9.94 8.97
N VAL A 282 -11.25 -8.70 9.40
CA VAL A 282 -9.91 -8.18 9.72
C VAL A 282 -9.41 -8.75 11.04
N LEU A 283 -10.24 -8.78 12.09
CA LEU A 283 -9.87 -9.35 13.39
C LEU A 283 -9.57 -10.84 13.29
N GLY A 284 -10.36 -11.60 12.51
CA GLY A 284 -10.06 -13.01 12.23
C GLY A 284 -8.69 -13.23 11.59
N ALA A 285 -8.23 -12.28 10.76
CA ALA A 285 -6.90 -12.32 10.16
C ALA A 285 -5.80 -11.84 11.13
N ILE A 286 -6.09 -10.91 12.05
CA ILE A 286 -5.13 -10.39 13.04
C ILE A 286 -4.85 -11.39 14.15
N MET A 287 -5.88 -12.09 14.66
CA MET A 287 -5.75 -12.92 15.87
C MET A 287 -4.59 -13.92 15.84
N PRO A 288 -4.30 -14.65 14.73
CA PRO A 288 -3.15 -15.55 14.65
C PRO A 288 -1.79 -14.86 14.81
N HIS A 289 -1.71 -13.56 14.51
CA HIS A 289 -0.49 -12.77 14.53
C HIS A 289 -0.42 -11.79 15.70
N LEU A 290 -1.46 -11.72 16.55
CA LEU A 290 -1.63 -10.66 17.55
C LEU A 290 -0.39 -10.44 18.42
N GLN A 291 0.22 -11.51 18.94
CA GLN A 291 1.38 -11.39 19.83
C GLN A 291 2.57 -10.67 19.17
N ALA A 292 2.81 -10.93 17.89
CA ALA A 292 3.87 -10.28 17.12
C ALA A 292 3.49 -8.85 16.72
N LEU A 293 2.19 -8.52 16.70
CA LEU A 293 1.68 -7.20 16.34
C LEU A 293 1.54 -6.24 17.53
N LEU A 294 1.64 -6.73 18.78
CA LEU A 294 1.59 -5.89 19.98
C LEU A 294 2.58 -4.70 20.01
N PRO A 295 3.80 -4.78 19.44
CA PRO A 295 4.68 -3.61 19.37
C PRO A 295 4.07 -2.40 18.66
N TYR A 296 3.17 -2.64 17.69
CA TYR A 296 2.47 -1.59 16.95
C TYR A 296 1.30 -0.97 17.72
N CYS A 297 0.91 -1.52 18.88
CA CYS A 297 -0.11 -0.95 19.77
C CYS A 297 0.41 0.24 20.61
N ARG A 298 1.70 0.57 20.51
CA ARG A 298 2.24 1.72 21.23
C ARG A 298 1.69 2.98 20.57
N PRO A 299 1.13 3.92 21.33
CA PRO A 299 0.78 5.21 20.75
C PRO A 299 2.05 5.78 20.10
N LEU A 300 1.92 6.28 18.86
CA LEU A 300 2.93 7.13 18.25
C LEU A 300 3.38 8.09 19.34
N ALA A 301 4.63 7.99 19.77
CA ALA A 301 5.21 9.06 20.56
C ALA A 301 4.98 10.30 19.73
N VAL A 302 4.13 11.21 20.23
CA VAL A 302 4.03 12.54 19.67
C VAL A 302 5.45 13.04 19.77
N GLU A 303 6.18 13.05 18.66
CA GLU A 303 7.35 13.90 18.53
C GLU A 303 6.79 15.30 18.70
N THR A 304 6.78 15.75 19.95
CA THR A 304 6.59 17.14 20.28
C THR A 304 7.74 17.84 19.60
N ASN A 305 7.52 18.26 18.35
CA ASN A 305 8.25 19.38 17.79
C ASN A 305 8.14 20.48 18.86
N PRO A 306 9.25 20.89 19.50
CA PRO A 306 9.19 22.06 20.34
C PRO A 306 8.68 23.17 19.42
N ALA A 307 7.53 23.74 19.77
CA ALA A 307 6.98 24.89 19.07
C ALA A 307 8.12 25.91 18.92
N PRO A 308 8.28 26.55 17.74
CA PRO A 308 9.32 27.56 17.57
C PRO A 308 9.13 28.60 18.67
N GLN A 309 10.12 28.69 19.56
CA GLN A 309 10.17 29.72 20.58
C GLN A 309 10.07 31.05 19.83
N ARG A 310 8.96 31.74 20.05
CA ARG A 310 8.81 33.14 19.65
C ARG A 310 9.80 33.94 20.48
N ASP A 311 10.98 34.16 19.93
CA ASP A 311 11.82 35.25 20.42
C ASP A 311 11.10 36.55 20.11
N ALA A 312 10.59 37.16 21.18
CA ALA A 312 10.06 38.50 21.17
C ALA A 312 11.21 39.47 20.91
N THR A 313 11.37 39.90 19.66
CA THR A 313 12.10 41.15 19.37
C THR A 313 11.22 42.34 19.75
N PRO A 314 11.72 43.29 20.55
CA PRO A 314 10.96 44.46 20.95
C PRO A 314 10.78 45.42 19.77
N ASP A 315 9.58 46.00 19.71
CA ASP A 315 9.20 47.11 18.85
C ASP A 315 10.31 48.15 18.72
N THR A 316 10.73 48.43 17.49
CA THR A 316 11.26 49.75 17.15
C THR A 316 10.54 50.25 15.92
N GLN A 317 9.67 51.23 16.17
CA GLN A 317 9.07 52.11 15.19
C GLN A 317 10.10 52.57 14.15
N ARG A 318 9.72 52.53 12.87
CA ARG A 318 10.00 53.63 11.94
C ARG A 318 8.99 53.67 10.80
N GLN A 319 8.33 54.82 10.74
CA GLN A 319 7.46 55.32 9.70
C GLN A 319 8.13 55.30 8.32
N GLY A 320 7.34 55.19 7.24
CA GLY A 320 7.77 55.68 5.93
C GLY A 320 7.14 55.02 4.69
N THR A 321 5.98 55.56 4.29
CA THR A 321 5.54 55.85 2.91
C THR A 321 5.47 54.73 1.84
N LEU A 322 4.21 54.41 1.51
CA LEU A 322 3.60 54.40 0.16
C LEU A 322 4.55 54.36 -1.05
N PHE A 323 4.56 53.23 -1.76
CA PHE A 323 4.10 53.04 -3.14
C PHE A 323 3.81 51.55 -3.38
#